data_AF-A0A812IP09-F1
#
_entry.id   AF-A0A812IP09-F1
#
_cell.length_a   1.000
_cell.length_b   1.000
_cell.length_c   1.000
_cell.angle_alpha   90.00
_cell.angle_beta   90.00
_cell.angle_gamma   90.00
#
_symmetry.space_group_name_H-M   'P 1'
#
loop_
_entity.id
_entity.type
_entity.pdbx_description
1 polymer ?
#
loop_
_entity_poly.entity_id
_entity_poly.type
_entity_poly.pdbx_seq_one_letter_code
_entity_poly.pdbx_strand_id
1 'polypeptide(L)'
;MSDDMLYSEPRNGTETSEEKAKREDAKEWANRLKFVKEKKKKEREIAQEQQQKAKEKKLAGDFVTGQTVVATHDISVRGKIAVKKGWEGVVQGPSLNHPQERLNVLFKERRDKKTLSINVLPFEVRHPKDADD
;
A
#
# COMPACT_ATOMS: atom_id res chain seq x y z
N MET A 1 72.52 1.54 -31.89
CA MET A 1 71.52 2.58 -31.60
C MET A 1 70.54 1.93 -30.66
N SER A 2 70.73 2.14 -29.35
CA SER A 2 69.98 1.46 -28.30
C SER A 2 68.93 2.43 -27.78
N ASP A 3 67.68 2.00 -27.87
CA ASP A 3 66.47 2.74 -27.53
C ASP A 3 66.31 2.69 -25.99
N ASP A 4 66.62 3.78 -25.31
CA ASP A 4 66.53 3.91 -23.85
C ASP A 4 65.16 4.50 -23.50
N MET A 5 64.17 3.60 -23.43
CA MET A 5 62.78 3.90 -23.14
C MET A 5 62.62 4.18 -21.63
N LEU A 6 62.77 5.44 -21.24
CA LEU A 6 62.54 5.94 -19.87
C LEU A 6 61.10 5.62 -19.40
N TYR A 7 60.95 4.51 -18.66
CA TYR A 7 59.74 4.18 -17.94
C TYR A 7 59.56 5.17 -16.78
N SER A 8 58.67 6.15 -16.94
CA SER A 8 58.27 7.00 -15.81
C SER A 8 57.27 6.24 -14.94
N GLU A 9 57.68 5.91 -13.72
CA GLU A 9 56.80 5.30 -12.72
C GLU A 9 55.61 6.22 -12.43
N PRO A 10 54.36 5.72 -12.43
CA PRO A 10 53.22 6.52 -12.01
C PRO A 10 53.34 6.82 -10.51
N ARG A 11 53.51 8.11 -10.17
CA ARG A 11 53.53 8.61 -8.79
C ARG A 11 52.27 8.14 -8.06
N ASN A 12 52.47 7.45 -6.94
CA ASN A 12 51.43 7.03 -6.01
C ASN A 12 50.47 8.21 -5.73
N GLY A 13 49.23 8.09 -6.22
CA GLY A 13 48.19 9.09 -6.13
C GLY A 13 47.79 9.34 -4.68
N THR A 14 48.12 10.52 -4.16
CA THR A 14 47.49 11.05 -2.97
C THR A 14 46.04 11.37 -3.31
N GLU A 15 45.07 10.64 -2.74
CA GLU A 15 43.64 10.97 -2.82
C GLU A 15 43.46 12.47 -2.59
N THR A 16 42.93 13.17 -3.60
CA THR A 16 42.69 14.61 -3.52
C THR A 16 41.61 14.90 -2.47
N SER A 17 41.68 16.06 -1.81
CA SER A 17 40.67 16.48 -0.82
C SER A 17 39.24 16.46 -1.39
N GLU A 18 39.09 16.72 -2.69
CA GLU A 18 37.82 16.63 -3.40
C GLU A 18 37.30 15.19 -3.56
N GLU A 19 38.18 14.21 -3.80
CA GLU A 19 37.79 12.79 -3.86
C GLU A 19 37.36 12.27 -2.49
N LYS A 20 38.01 12.73 -1.41
CA LYS A 20 37.60 12.41 -0.04
C LYS A 20 36.23 13.00 0.30
N ALA A 21 35.97 14.27 -0.03
CA ALA A 21 34.68 14.91 0.19
C ALA A 21 33.55 14.20 -0.57
N LYS A 22 33.74 13.88 -1.87
CA LYS A 22 32.76 13.12 -2.67
C LYS A 22 32.48 11.73 -2.09
N ARG A 23 33.50 11.08 -1.54
CA ARG A 23 33.37 9.77 -0.90
C ARG A 23 32.62 9.84 0.43
N GLU A 24 32.77 10.93 1.18
CA GLU A 24 32.01 11.17 2.42
C GLU A 24 30.55 11.50 2.13
N ASP A 25 30.27 12.41 1.20
CA ASP A 25 28.90 12.73 0.75
C ASP A 25 28.17 11.48 0.23
N ALA A 26 28.87 10.62 -0.53
CA ALA A 26 28.33 9.36 -1.01
C ALA A 26 27.98 8.37 0.14
N LYS A 27 28.80 8.33 1.20
CA LYS A 27 28.53 7.51 2.40
C LYS A 27 27.32 8.05 3.16
N GLU A 28 27.22 9.36 3.33
CA GLU A 28 26.09 9.99 4.01
C GLU A 28 24.77 9.75 3.27
N TRP A 29 24.77 9.93 1.95
CA TRP A 29 23.61 9.64 1.11
C TRP A 29 23.19 8.17 1.20
N ALA A 30 24.14 7.24 1.16
CA ALA A 30 23.88 5.82 1.31
C ALA A 30 23.27 5.47 2.69
N ASN A 31 23.76 6.10 3.77
CA ASN A 31 23.23 5.89 5.11
C ASN A 31 21.79 6.43 5.24
N ARG A 32 21.53 7.61 4.70
CA ARG A 32 20.19 8.21 4.65
C ARG A 32 19.20 7.34 3.88
N LEU A 33 19.61 6.80 2.73
CA LEU A 33 18.76 5.88 1.96
C LEU A 33 18.46 4.58 2.71
N LYS A 34 19.46 4.00 3.40
CA LYS A 34 19.25 2.81 4.24
C LYS A 34 18.22 3.09 5.32
N PHE A 35 18.34 4.21 6.02
CA PHE A 35 17.40 4.61 7.07
C PHE A 35 15.96 4.80 6.53
N VAL A 36 15.80 5.49 5.41
CA VAL A 36 14.48 5.67 4.76
C VAL A 36 13.88 4.32 4.34
N LYS A 37 14.69 3.42 3.79
CA LYS A 37 14.26 2.09 3.36
C LYS A 37 13.83 1.21 4.54
N GLU A 38 14.57 1.24 5.64
CA GLU A 38 14.21 0.55 6.89
C GLU A 38 12.94 1.11 7.50
N LYS A 39 12.80 2.44 7.61
CA LYS A 39 11.60 3.07 8.15
C LYS A 39 10.36 2.65 7.36
N LYS A 40 10.44 2.70 6.03
CA LYS A 40 9.36 2.27 5.13
C LYS A 40 9.06 0.77 5.25
N LYS A 41 10.05 -0.07 5.55
CA LYS A 41 9.87 -1.51 5.78
C LYS A 41 9.14 -1.76 7.11
N LYS A 42 9.58 -1.12 8.20
CA LYS A 42 8.91 -1.22 9.51
C LYS A 42 7.47 -0.73 9.48
N GLU A 43 7.19 0.38 8.79
CA GLU A 43 5.82 0.87 8.60
C GLU A 43 4.94 -0.15 7.86
N ARG A 44 5.49 -0.85 6.87
CA ARG A 44 4.78 -1.92 6.15
C ARG A 44 4.54 -3.16 7.01
N GLU A 45 5.53 -3.59 7.79
CA GLU A 45 5.40 -4.72 8.71
C GLU A 45 4.35 -4.43 9.79
N ILE A 46 4.37 -3.23 10.39
CA ILE A 46 3.36 -2.80 11.36
C ILE A 46 1.97 -2.76 10.72
N ALA A 47 1.84 -2.23 9.49
CA ALA A 47 0.56 -2.21 8.77
C ALA A 47 0.07 -3.62 8.43
N GLN A 48 0.96 -4.54 8.07
CA GLN A 48 0.62 -5.94 7.80
C GLN A 48 0.19 -6.68 9.07
N GLU A 49 0.89 -6.50 10.18
CA GLU A 49 0.55 -7.12 11.47
C GLU A 49 -0.79 -6.58 11.98
N GLN A 50 -1.03 -5.27 11.87
CA GLN A 50 -2.32 -4.67 12.18
C GLN A 50 -3.43 -5.17 11.25
N GLN A 51 -3.15 -5.35 9.95
CA GLN A 51 -4.09 -5.97 9.01
C GLN A 51 -4.41 -7.42 9.39
N GLN A 52 -3.42 -8.22 9.81
CA GLN A 52 -3.62 -9.61 10.24
C GLN A 52 -4.43 -9.69 11.53
N LYS A 53 -4.12 -8.86 12.51
CA LYS A 53 -4.86 -8.81 13.78
C LYS A 53 -6.30 -8.32 13.61
N ALA A 54 -6.54 -7.45 12.62
CA ALA A 54 -7.88 -7.04 12.24
C ALA A 54 -8.65 -8.12 11.46
N LYS A 55 -7.95 -9.04 10.77
CA LYS A 55 -8.56 -10.14 10.00
C LYS A 55 -9.29 -11.16 10.88
N GLU A 56 -8.85 -11.32 12.14
CA GLU A 56 -9.47 -12.23 13.10
C GLU A 56 -10.62 -11.59 13.90
N LYS A 57 -10.75 -10.27 13.86
CA LYS A 57 -11.79 -9.55 14.57
C LYS A 57 -13.02 -9.44 13.68
N LYS A 58 -14.17 -9.96 14.14
CA LYS A 58 -15.47 -9.76 13.48
C LYS A 58 -15.69 -8.27 13.22
N LEU A 59 -16.02 -7.93 11.97
CA LEU A 59 -16.26 -6.55 11.57
C LEU A 59 -17.70 -6.13 11.91
N ALA A 60 -18.00 -4.86 11.66
CA ALA A 60 -19.34 -4.30 11.83
C ALA A 60 -20.38 -5.16 11.07
N GLY A 61 -21.42 -5.64 11.77
CA GLY A 61 -22.46 -6.50 11.21
C GLY A 61 -22.04 -7.95 10.92
N ASP A 62 -21.09 -8.47 11.70
CA ASP A 62 -20.63 -9.86 11.65
C ASP A 62 -19.97 -10.29 10.33
N PHE A 63 -19.54 -9.32 9.51
CA PHE A 63 -18.80 -9.59 8.28
C PHE A 63 -17.32 -9.92 8.55
N VAL A 64 -16.71 -10.67 7.64
CA VAL A 64 -15.30 -11.08 7.70
C VAL A 64 -14.51 -10.49 6.52
N THR A 65 -13.25 -10.11 6.76
CA THR A 65 -12.33 -9.68 5.70
C THR A 65 -12.09 -10.78 4.68
N GLY A 66 -12.18 -10.44 3.39
CA GLY A 66 -12.04 -11.35 2.26
C GLY A 66 -13.37 -11.99 1.82
N GLN A 67 -14.46 -11.70 2.52
CA GLN A 67 -15.77 -12.25 2.21
C GLN A 67 -16.43 -11.54 1.03
N THR A 68 -17.13 -12.29 0.19
CA THR A 68 -17.97 -11.76 -0.88
C THR A 68 -19.30 -11.26 -0.33
N VAL A 69 -19.72 -10.08 -0.78
CA VAL A 69 -20.96 -9.41 -0.39
C VAL A 69 -21.66 -8.83 -1.61
N VAL A 70 -22.96 -8.57 -1.49
CA VAL A 70 -23.79 -7.97 -2.53
C VAL A 70 -24.42 -6.70 -2.01
N ALA A 71 -24.41 -5.62 -2.79
CA ALA A 71 -25.07 -4.37 -2.43
C ALA A 71 -26.59 -4.54 -2.35
N THR A 72 -27.20 -4.16 -1.24
CA THR A 72 -28.67 -4.23 -1.03
C THR A 72 -29.40 -3.02 -1.62
N HIS A 73 -28.71 -1.88 -1.74
CA HIS A 73 -29.23 -0.60 -2.23
C HIS A 73 -28.20 0.09 -3.14
N ASP A 74 -28.64 1.12 -3.85
CA ASP A 74 -27.74 1.96 -4.64
C ASP A 74 -26.86 2.80 -3.71
N ILE A 75 -25.55 2.57 -3.75
CA ILE A 75 -24.59 3.27 -2.91
C ILE A 75 -24.09 4.50 -3.65
N SER A 76 -24.26 5.66 -3.04
CA SER A 76 -23.79 6.93 -3.58
C SER A 76 -22.53 7.42 -2.90
N VAL A 77 -21.58 7.92 -3.69
CA VAL A 77 -20.35 8.55 -3.21
C VAL A 77 -20.35 10.00 -3.69
N ARG A 78 -20.33 10.95 -2.76
CA ARG A 78 -20.39 12.40 -3.05
C ARG A 78 -21.61 12.77 -3.94
N GLY A 79 -22.77 12.21 -3.63
CA GLY A 79 -24.03 12.49 -4.33
C GLY A 79 -24.18 11.83 -5.71
N LYS A 80 -23.25 10.96 -6.12
CA LYS A 80 -23.37 10.18 -7.37
C LYS A 80 -23.42 8.69 -7.06
N ILE A 81 -24.35 7.97 -7.69
CA ILE A 81 -24.44 6.51 -7.57
C ILE A 81 -23.13 5.90 -8.10
N ALA A 82 -22.37 5.29 -7.19
CA ALA A 82 -21.11 4.64 -7.50
C ALA A 82 -21.31 3.14 -7.74
N VAL A 83 -22.22 2.51 -6.98
CA VAL A 83 -22.52 1.08 -7.04
C VAL A 83 -24.03 0.91 -7.08
N LYS A 84 -24.51 0.06 -7.99
CA LYS A 84 -25.93 -0.30 -8.06
C LYS A 84 -26.27 -1.43 -7.10
N LYS A 85 -27.53 -1.49 -6.68
CA LYS A 85 -28.11 -2.67 -6.02
C LYS A 85 -27.82 -3.93 -6.83
N GLY A 86 -27.45 -5.01 -6.15
CA GLY A 86 -27.15 -6.30 -6.75
C GLY A 86 -25.70 -6.48 -7.19
N TRP A 87 -24.87 -5.43 -7.15
CA TRP A 87 -23.46 -5.56 -7.51
C TRP A 87 -22.65 -6.24 -6.42
N GLU A 88 -21.78 -7.15 -6.85
CA GLU A 88 -20.90 -7.91 -5.98
C GLU A 88 -19.65 -7.13 -5.59
N GLY A 89 -19.21 -7.35 -4.36
CA GLY A 89 -17.94 -6.84 -3.85
C GLY A 89 -17.28 -7.79 -2.86
N VAL A 90 -16.06 -7.45 -2.46
CA VAL A 90 -15.26 -8.19 -1.49
C VAL A 90 -14.89 -7.27 -0.35
N VAL A 91 -15.16 -7.68 0.88
CA VAL A 91 -14.79 -6.94 2.10
C VAL A 91 -13.27 -6.92 2.20
N GLN A 92 -12.68 -5.73 2.15
CA GLN A 92 -11.24 -5.53 2.35
C GLN A 92 -10.88 -5.37 3.83
N GLY A 93 -11.85 -4.98 4.66
CA GLY A 93 -11.67 -4.84 6.10
C GLY A 93 -12.55 -3.75 6.71
N PRO A 94 -12.19 -3.23 7.90
CA PRO A 94 -12.89 -2.10 8.51
C PRO A 94 -12.55 -0.78 7.79
N SER A 95 -13.44 0.20 7.86
CA SER A 95 -13.16 1.56 7.40
C SER A 95 -12.05 2.21 8.23
N LEU A 96 -11.15 2.96 7.57
CA LEU A 96 -10.08 3.72 8.24
C LEU A 96 -10.63 4.77 9.22
N ASN A 97 -11.74 5.42 8.87
CA ASN A 97 -12.30 6.51 9.67
C ASN A 97 -13.30 6.02 10.72
N HIS A 98 -14.05 4.94 10.41
CA HIS A 98 -15.13 4.42 11.25
C HIS A 98 -15.07 2.89 11.30
N PRO A 99 -14.05 2.31 11.94
CA PRO A 99 -13.78 0.87 11.88
C PRO A 99 -14.86 0.01 12.55
N GLN A 100 -15.63 0.57 13.49
CA GLN A 100 -16.71 -0.14 14.20
C GLN A 100 -18.09 -0.01 13.52
N GLU A 101 -18.28 0.98 12.65
CA GLU A 101 -19.58 1.27 12.04
C GLU A 101 -19.62 0.96 10.55
N ARG A 102 -18.46 1.03 9.87
CA ARG A 102 -18.38 0.94 8.40
C ARG A 102 -17.37 -0.10 7.96
N LEU A 103 -17.74 -0.80 6.90
CA LEU A 103 -16.92 -1.78 6.21
C LEU A 103 -16.28 -1.13 4.98
N ASN A 104 -15.07 -1.53 4.67
CA ASN A 104 -14.40 -1.18 3.43
C ASN A 104 -14.59 -2.33 2.43
N VAL A 105 -15.31 -2.07 1.34
CA VAL A 105 -15.68 -3.09 0.34
C VAL A 105 -15.16 -2.68 -1.04
N LEU A 106 -14.51 -3.61 -1.72
CA LEU A 106 -14.07 -3.47 -3.10
C LEU A 106 -15.12 -4.11 -4.03
N PHE A 107 -15.89 -3.29 -4.72
CA PHE A 107 -16.87 -3.76 -5.69
C PHE A 107 -16.21 -4.12 -7.03
N LYS A 108 -16.68 -5.20 -7.66
CA LYS A 108 -16.18 -5.65 -8.98
C LYS A 108 -16.54 -4.64 -10.06
N GLU A 109 -17.76 -4.12 -10.01
CA GLU A 109 -18.27 -3.13 -10.95
C GLU A 109 -18.53 -1.80 -10.24
N ARG A 110 -18.19 -0.70 -10.92
CA ARG A 110 -18.41 0.66 -10.44
C ARG A 110 -18.84 1.58 -11.58
N ARG A 111 -19.88 2.38 -11.35
CA ARG A 111 -20.42 3.33 -12.34
C ARG A 111 -19.46 4.49 -12.61
N ASP A 112 -18.65 4.84 -11.61
CA ASP A 112 -17.66 5.91 -11.70
C ASP A 112 -16.34 5.49 -12.37
N LYS A 113 -16.25 4.23 -12.86
CA LYS A 113 -15.06 3.63 -13.47
C LYS A 113 -13.81 3.65 -12.59
N LYS A 114 -13.97 3.81 -11.27
CA LYS A 114 -12.87 3.74 -10.31
C LYS A 114 -12.74 2.32 -9.77
N THR A 115 -11.52 1.92 -9.44
CA THR A 115 -11.17 0.63 -8.81
C THR A 115 -10.88 0.77 -7.32
N LEU A 116 -11.34 1.87 -6.70
CA LEU A 116 -11.17 2.10 -5.28
C LEU A 116 -12.19 1.29 -4.48
N SER A 117 -11.90 1.04 -3.20
CA SER A 117 -12.88 0.53 -2.27
C SER A 117 -13.83 1.63 -1.79
N ILE A 118 -15.01 1.22 -1.30
CA ILE A 118 -16.05 2.10 -0.75
C ILE A 118 -16.26 1.75 0.71
N ASN A 119 -16.43 2.77 1.54
CA ASN A 119 -16.87 2.59 2.91
C ASN A 119 -18.40 2.51 2.93
N VAL A 120 -18.92 1.36 3.32
CA VAL A 120 -20.35 1.04 3.35
C VAL A 120 -20.79 0.72 4.77
N LEU A 121 -22.07 0.89 5.05
CA LEU A 121 -22.69 0.45 6.29
C LEU A 121 -23.04 -1.05 6.18
N PRO A 122 -23.05 -1.80 7.30
CA PRO A 122 -23.34 -3.23 7.26
C PRO A 122 -24.69 -3.59 6.66
N PHE A 123 -25.71 -2.73 6.77
CA PHE A 123 -27.02 -2.96 6.17
C PHE A 123 -27.08 -2.67 4.65
N GLU A 124 -26.09 -1.94 4.11
CA GLU A 124 -26.00 -1.64 2.67
C GLU A 124 -25.47 -2.85 1.88
N VAL A 125 -25.02 -3.89 2.58
CA VAL A 125 -24.48 -5.12 2.00
C VAL A 125 -25.12 -6.34 2.65
N ARG A 126 -25.24 -7.43 1.89
CA ARG A 126 -25.70 -8.74 2.39
C ARG A 126 -24.82 -9.86 1.88
N HIS A 127 -24.97 -11.05 2.43
CA HIS A 127 -24.32 -12.23 1.88
C HIS A 127 -24.93 -12.54 0.51
N PRO A 128 -24.14 -12.98 -0.47
CA PRO A 128 -24.66 -13.40 -1.77
C PRO A 128 -25.68 -14.54 -1.66
N LYS A 129 -25.59 -15.37 -0.62
CA LYS A 129 -26.57 -16.45 -0.36
C LYS A 129 -27.96 -15.92 0.00
N ASP A 130 -28.03 -14.72 0.56
CA ASP A 130 -29.28 -14.07 0.95
C ASP A 130 -29.80 -13.18 -0.20
N ALA A 131 -29.20 -13.27 -1.40
CA ALA A 131 -29.52 -12.39 -2.51
C ALA A 131 -30.72 -12.83 -3.35
N ASP A 132 -31.10 -14.11 -3.26
CA ASP A 132 -32.08 -14.79 -4.10
C ASP A 132 -33.50 -14.88 -3.51
N ASP A 133 -33.74 -14.28 -2.33
CA ASP A 133 -35.08 -14.00 -1.75
C ASP A 133 -35.53 -12.57 -2.06
#